data_AF-C8PIP8-F1
#
_entry.id   AF-C8PIP8-F1
#
_cell.length_a   1.000
_cell.length_b   1.000
_cell.length_c   1.000
_cell.angle_alpha   90.00
_cell.angle_beta   90.00
_cell.angle_gamma   90.00
#
_symmetry.space_group_name_H-M   'P 1'
#
loop_
_entity.id
_entity.type
_entity.pdbx_description
1 polymer ?
#
loop_
_entity_poly.entity_id
_entity_poly.type
_entity_poly.pdbx_seq_one_letter_code
_entity_poly.pdbx_strand_id
1 'polypeptide(L)'
;MIEWIQNFFSGVIPKLLLNATLETLYMTFVSTALAFILGLVLAIVLILTRRGGLCENRIVYAVLDVVINTLRSFPFIILLIVLFPLTKLLVGTSIGTTAAIVPLTIG
;
A
#
# COMPACT_ATOMS: atom_id res chain seq x y z
N MET A 1 -29.87 19.39 -7.34
CA MET A 1 -29.60 19.38 -8.79
C MET A 1 -29.07 20.72 -9.29
N ILE A 2 -29.67 21.86 -8.89
CA ILE A 2 -29.20 23.22 -9.24
C ILE A 2 -27.83 23.54 -8.62
N GLU A 3 -27.60 23.14 -7.36
CA GLU A 3 -26.30 23.33 -6.66
C GLU A 3 -25.13 22.61 -7.35
N TRP A 4 -25.34 21.42 -7.92
CA TRP A 4 -24.30 20.68 -8.65
C TRP A 4 -23.86 21.42 -9.90
N ILE A 5 -24.82 21.98 -10.63
CA ILE A 5 -24.57 22.78 -11.83
C ILE A 5 -23.84 24.07 -11.44
N GLN A 6 -24.31 24.77 -10.39
CA GLN A 6 -23.63 25.97 -9.90
C GLN A 6 -22.21 25.70 -9.39
N ASN A 7 -21.99 24.60 -8.67
CA ASN A 7 -20.67 24.20 -8.17
C ASN A 7 -19.71 23.75 -9.28
N PHE A 8 -20.26 23.24 -10.39
CA PHE A 8 -19.51 22.92 -11.59
C PHE A 8 -19.04 24.20 -12.29
N PHE A 9 -19.95 25.15 -12.52
CA PHE A 9 -19.64 26.44 -13.16
C PHE A 9 -18.85 27.41 -12.27
N SER A 10 -18.90 27.26 -10.94
CA SER A 10 -18.07 28.04 -10.00
C SER A 10 -16.63 27.52 -9.83
N GLY A 11 -16.27 26.44 -10.54
CA GLY A 11 -14.91 25.87 -10.52
C GLY A 11 -14.58 25.04 -9.28
N VAL A 12 -15.51 24.86 -8.35
CA VAL A 12 -15.31 24.08 -7.11
C VAL A 12 -15.13 22.60 -7.41
N ILE A 13 -16.00 22.02 -8.24
CA ILE A 13 -15.93 20.59 -8.60
C ILE A 13 -14.63 20.26 -9.37
N PRO A 14 -14.25 21.00 -10.43
CA PRO A 14 -12.97 20.79 -11.13
C PRO A 14 -11.76 20.85 -10.19
N LYS A 15 -11.72 21.82 -9.28
CA LYS A 15 -10.62 21.95 -8.31
C LYS A 15 -10.56 20.77 -7.33
N LEU A 16 -11.72 20.31 -6.86
CA LEU A 16 -11.81 19.18 -5.94
C LEU A 16 -11.38 17.87 -6.61
N LEU A 17 -11.79 17.65 -7.87
CA LEU A 17 -11.34 16.51 -8.67
C LEU A 17 -9.83 16.54 -8.94
N LEU A 18 -9.28 17.72 -9.26
CA LEU A 18 -7.85 17.87 -9.47
C LEU A 18 -7.06 17.55 -8.19
N ASN A 19 -7.50 18.07 -7.04
CA ASN A 19 -6.88 17.75 -5.75
C ASN A 19 -6.95 16.25 -5.44
N ALA A 20 -8.11 15.62 -5.57
CA ALA A 20 -8.28 14.19 -5.33
C ALA A 20 -7.43 13.33 -6.28
N THR A 21 -7.26 13.78 -7.53
CA THR A 21 -6.38 13.14 -8.51
C THR A 21 -4.92 13.22 -8.05
N LEU A 22 -4.47 14.39 -7.59
CA LEU A 22 -3.12 14.57 -7.06
C LEU A 22 -2.87 13.74 -5.80
N GLU A 23 -3.86 13.66 -4.90
CA GLU A 23 -3.79 12.80 -3.71
C GLU A 23 -3.65 11.32 -4.08
N THR A 24 -4.43 10.86 -5.06
CA THR A 24 -4.34 9.48 -5.58
C THR A 24 -2.98 9.22 -6.21
N LEU A 25 -2.47 10.19 -6.97
CA LEU A 25 -1.16 10.11 -7.61
C LEU A 25 -0.05 10.04 -6.56
N TYR A 26 -0.11 10.87 -5.54
CA TYR A 26 0.79 10.87 -4.39
C TYR A 26 0.79 9.52 -3.68
N MET A 27 -0.38 9.01 -3.30
CA MET A 27 -0.50 7.71 -2.64
C MET A 27 0.09 6.60 -3.51
N THR A 28 -0.28 6.55 -4.79
CA THR A 28 0.15 5.50 -5.73
C THR A 28 1.66 5.50 -5.93
N PHE A 29 2.28 6.64 -6.24
CA PHE A 29 3.72 6.68 -6.50
C PHE A 29 4.54 6.38 -5.26
N VAL A 30 4.17 6.96 -4.11
CA VAL A 30 4.91 6.74 -2.87
C VAL A 30 4.74 5.29 -2.39
N SER A 31 3.52 4.76 -2.40
CA SER A 31 3.29 3.38 -1.97
C SER A 31 3.99 2.38 -2.89
N THR A 32 3.95 2.60 -4.20
CA THR A 32 4.63 1.75 -5.19
C THR A 32 6.13 1.78 -5.01
N ALA A 33 6.73 2.95 -4.80
CA ALA A 33 8.17 3.06 -4.57
C ALA A 33 8.60 2.30 -3.31
N LEU A 34 7.87 2.45 -2.20
CA LEU A 34 8.16 1.73 -0.96
C LEU A 34 7.93 0.23 -1.10
N ALA A 35 6.81 -0.18 -1.72
CA ALA A 35 6.48 -1.58 -1.97
C ALA A 35 7.51 -2.24 -2.90
N PHE A 36 8.00 -1.52 -3.90
CA PHE A 36 9.05 -2.00 -4.79
C PHE A 36 10.35 -2.26 -4.03
N ILE A 37 10.80 -1.32 -3.19
CA ILE A 37 12.03 -1.48 -2.42
C ILE A 37 11.92 -2.67 -1.46
N LEU A 38 10.85 -2.73 -0.67
CA LEU A 38 10.63 -3.81 0.31
C LEU A 38 10.41 -5.17 -0.39
N GLY A 39 9.56 -5.19 -1.41
CA GLY A 39 9.22 -6.37 -2.18
C GLY A 39 10.42 -6.93 -2.93
N LEU A 40 11.29 -6.07 -3.47
CA LEU A 40 12.52 -6.50 -4.15
C LEU A 40 13.48 -7.18 -3.18
N VAL A 41 13.69 -6.62 -1.98
CA VAL A 41 14.53 -7.25 -0.95
C VAL A 41 13.97 -8.61 -0.55
N LEU A 42 12.66 -8.70 -0.27
CA LEU A 42 12.00 -9.96 0.08
C LEU A 42 12.07 -10.98 -1.05
N ALA A 43 11.87 -10.56 -2.30
CA ALA A 43 11.97 -11.43 -3.47
C ALA A 43 13.38 -11.99 -3.66
N ILE A 44 14.41 -11.18 -3.44
CA ILE A 44 15.81 -11.63 -3.49
C ILE A 44 16.08 -12.66 -2.38
N VAL A 45 15.64 -12.42 -1.15
CA VAL A 45 15.83 -13.39 -0.05
C VAL A 45 15.12 -14.71 -0.38
N LEU A 46 13.91 -14.64 -0.93
CA LEU A 46 13.11 -15.82 -1.28
C LEU A 46 13.75 -16.62 -2.43
N ILE A 47 14.29 -15.95 -3.46
CA ILE A 47 14.97 -16.65 -4.58
C ILE A 47 16.29 -17.29 -4.13
N LEU A 48 17.02 -16.66 -3.20
CA LEU A 48 18.28 -17.20 -2.68
C LEU A 48 18.07 -18.41 -1.76
N THR A 49 17.00 -18.40 -0.97
CA THR A 49 16.70 -19.42 0.05
C THR A 49 15.89 -20.60 -0.47
N ARG A 50 15.40 -20.54 -1.71
CA ARG A 50 14.67 -21.65 -2.35
C ARG A 50 15.51 -22.93 -2.41
N ARG A 51 14.83 -24.07 -2.54
CA ARG A 51 15.49 -25.37 -2.74
C ARG A 51 16.37 -25.34 -4.00
N GLY A 52 17.66 -25.68 -3.87
CA GLY A 52 18.65 -25.54 -4.95
C GLY A 52 19.08 -24.09 -5.25
N GLY A 53 18.75 -23.13 -4.38
CA GLY A 53 19.26 -21.75 -4.42
C GLY A 53 20.67 -21.62 -3.84
N LEU A 54 21.26 -20.44 -3.97
CA LEU A 54 22.64 -20.17 -3.50
C LEU A 54 22.79 -20.33 -1.98
N CYS A 55 21.74 -20.02 -1.22
CA CYS A 55 21.73 -20.09 0.24
C CYS A 55 20.50 -20.89 0.69
N GLU A 56 20.35 -22.13 0.22
CA GLU A 56 19.18 -22.97 0.52
C GLU A 56 18.87 -22.98 2.02
N ASN A 57 17.69 -22.47 2.37
CA ASN A 57 17.15 -22.52 3.72
C ASN A 57 15.64 -22.72 3.64
N ARG A 58 15.22 -23.98 3.81
CA ARG A 58 13.82 -24.38 3.69
C ARG A 58 12.92 -23.71 4.72
N ILE A 59 13.44 -23.40 5.91
CA ILE A 59 12.66 -22.74 6.98
C ILE A 59 12.38 -21.29 6.58
N VAL A 60 13.43 -20.54 6.21
CA VAL A 60 13.28 -19.14 5.80
C VAL A 60 12.37 -19.03 4.57
N TYR A 61 12.61 -19.88 3.56
CA TYR A 61 11.77 -19.92 2.37
C TYR A 61 10.30 -20.20 2.71
N ALA A 62 10.01 -21.23 3.51
CA ALA A 62 8.63 -21.59 3.85
C ALA A 62 7.91 -20.49 4.65
N VAL A 63 8.59 -19.87 5.63
CA VAL A 63 8.01 -18.78 6.42
C VAL A 63 7.73 -17.56 5.55
N LEU A 64 8.69 -17.10 4.74
CA LEU A 64 8.48 -15.96 3.86
C LEU A 64 7.42 -16.24 2.80
N ASP A 65 7.41 -17.44 2.21
CA ASP A 65 6.41 -17.84 1.22
C ASP A 65 5.00 -17.80 1.81
N VAL A 66 4.78 -18.38 3.00
CA VAL A 66 3.49 -18.32 3.68
C VAL A 66 3.09 -16.87 3.99
N VAL A 67 3.99 -16.06 4.53
CA VAL A 67 3.71 -14.65 4.87
C VAL A 67 3.34 -13.86 3.62
N ILE A 68 4.13 -13.93 2.56
CA ILE A 68 3.91 -13.18 1.31
C ILE A 68 2.60 -13.62 0.64
N ASN A 69 2.35 -14.93 0.53
CA ASN A 69 1.13 -15.43 -0.09
C ASN A 69 -0.12 -15.09 0.75
N THR A 70 0.00 -15.06 2.08
CA THR A 70 -1.08 -14.64 2.98
C THR A 70 -1.38 -13.15 2.82
N LEU A 71 -0.36 -12.29 2.84
CA LEU A 71 -0.53 -10.85 2.64
C LEU A 71 -1.15 -10.53 1.28
N ARG A 72 -0.69 -11.19 0.21
CA ARG A 72 -1.23 -11.02 -1.15
C ARG A 72 -2.70 -11.44 -1.27
N SER A 73 -3.09 -12.47 -0.54
CA SER A 73 -4.45 -13.01 -0.58
C SER A 73 -5.39 -12.29 0.39
N PHE A 74 -4.85 -11.45 1.28
CA PHE A 74 -5.61 -10.71 2.27
C PHE A 74 -6.42 -9.60 1.59
N PRO A 75 -7.75 -9.51 1.79
CA PRO A 75 -8.54 -8.44 1.21
C PRO A 75 -8.04 -7.08 1.70
N PHE A 76 -7.73 -6.17 0.78
CA PHE A 76 -7.12 -4.88 1.09
C PHE A 76 -7.90 -4.07 2.16
N ILE A 77 -9.23 -4.07 2.06
CA ILE A 77 -10.11 -3.36 3.01
C ILE A 77 -9.92 -3.91 4.45
N ILE A 78 -9.72 -5.22 4.60
CA ILE A 78 -9.50 -5.83 5.91
C ILE A 78 -8.10 -5.51 6.40
N LEU A 79 -7.09 -5.59 5.53
CA LEU A 79 -5.70 -5.26 5.85
C LEU A 79 -5.56 -3.82 6.38
N LEU A 80 -6.28 -2.87 5.79
CA LEU A 80 -6.32 -1.47 6.26
C LEU A 80 -6.74 -1.38 7.73
N ILE A 81 -7.78 -2.12 8.12
CA ILE A 81 -8.29 -2.12 9.50
C ILE A 81 -7.29 -2.81 10.44
N VAL A 82 -6.72 -3.95 10.02
CA VAL A 82 -5.70 -4.69 10.80
C VAL A 82 -4.46 -3.85 11.05
N LEU A 83 -4.06 -3.02 10.08
CA LEU A 83 -2.90 -2.16 10.19
C LEU A 83 -3.17 -0.83 10.91
N PHE A 84 -4.41 -0.51 11.27
CA PHE A 84 -4.76 0.74 11.96
C PHE A 84 -3.85 1.11 13.16
N PRO A 85 -3.53 0.20 14.11
CA PRO A 85 -2.61 0.51 15.20
C PRO A 85 -1.17 0.73 14.72
N LEU A 86 -0.71 -0.02 13.71
CA LEU A 86 0.62 0.13 13.13
C LEU A 86 0.75 1.48 12.39
N THR A 87 -0.25 1.83 11.58
CA THR A 87 -0.30 3.11 10.87
C THR A 87 -0.25 4.28 11.84
N LYS A 88 -1.00 4.21 12.94
CA LYS A 88 -0.97 5.23 13.99
C LYS A 88 0.40 5.32 14.65
N LEU A 89 1.09 4.19 14.86
CA LEU A 89 2.43 4.17 15.43
C LEU A 89 3.47 4.81 14.49
N LEU A 90 3.39 4.54 13.19
CA LEU A 90 4.35 5.01 12.19
C LEU A 90 4.15 6.47 11.78
N VAL A 91 2.89 6.89 11.60
CA VAL A 91 2.52 8.18 11.00
C VAL A 91 1.90 9.13 12.03
N GLY A 92 1.54 8.65 13.21
CA GLY A 92 0.85 9.41 14.26
C GLY A 92 -0.65 9.56 14.03
N THR A 93 -1.16 9.20 12.84
CA THR A 93 -2.58 9.29 12.46
C THR A 93 -3.01 8.05 11.69
N SER A 94 -4.31 7.80 11.63
CA SER A 94 -4.89 6.68 10.88
C SER A 94 -5.83 7.13 9.76
N ILE A 95 -5.88 8.44 9.50
CA ILE A 95 -6.77 9.07 8.50
C ILE A 95 -5.95 10.02 7.65
N GLY A 96 -6.22 10.05 6.34
CA GLY A 96 -5.56 10.92 5.38
C GLY A 96 -4.67 10.15 4.41
N THR A 97 -4.12 10.88 3.42
CA THR A 97 -3.33 10.30 2.32
C THR A 97 -2.08 9.59 2.82
N THR A 98 -1.33 10.19 3.75
CA THR A 98 -0.11 9.57 4.31
C THR A 98 -0.41 8.31 5.12
N ALA A 99 -1.53 8.28 5.84
CA ALA A 99 -1.95 7.10 6.59
C ALA A 99 -2.34 5.94 5.64
N ALA A 100 -2.98 6.25 4.51
CA ALA A 100 -3.37 5.26 3.51
C ALA A 100 -2.17 4.61 2.78
N ILE A 101 -1.01 5.28 2.72
CA ILE A 101 0.20 4.73 2.10
C ILE A 101 0.66 3.44 2.80
N VAL A 102 0.56 3.36 4.14
CA VAL A 102 1.05 2.20 4.91
C VAL A 102 0.41 0.88 4.47
N PRO A 103 -0.94 0.72 4.48
CA PRO A 103 -1.56 -0.51 3.98
C PRO A 103 -1.34 -0.73 2.48
N LEU A 104 -1.26 0.34 1.67
CA LEU A 104 -0.98 0.25 0.22
C LEU A 104 0.45 -0.22 -0.08
N THR A 105 1.39 -0.04 0.86
CA THR A 105 2.77 -0.51 0.72
C THR A 105 2.93 -1.97 1.14
N ILE A 106 2.12 -2.42 2.11
CA ILE A 106 2.24 -3.77 2.71
C ILE A 106 1.45 -4.83 1.91
N GLY A 107 0.25 -4.48 1.43
CA GLY A 107 -0.59 -5.35 0.63
C GLY A 107 -0.27 -5.26 -0.85
#